data_AF-A0A6M1TAZ3-F1
#
_entry.id   AF-A0A6M1TAZ3-F1
#
_cell.length_a   1.000
_cell.length_b   1.000
_cell.length_c   1.000
_cell.angle_alpha   90.00
_cell.angle_beta   90.00
_cell.angle_gamma   90.00
#
_symmetry.space_group_name_H-M   'P 1'
#
loop_
_entity.id
_entity.type
_entity.pdbx_description
1 polymer ?
#
loop_
_entity_poly.entity_id
_entity_poly.type
_entity_poly.pdbx_seq_one_letter_code
_entity_poly.pdbx_strand_id
1 'polypeptide(L)'
;MNWIVSFALLAWPLCWISSVMLFGGPGAGNNLSNYIIVMVCLSYPVIIFGVYWLFGWSFFNISGRMMFIGSVIGVCGLLFASGYPQAAWNLSQGILNEGYSVSGGEVYYNGEALIGAEAASFKILSGLPSSLKERAPYAKDSNHVYYRGTELNGIDASTFTLLPNSTNYLYAKDKFKVFYADSFDDKIEFIEEADPATFSVINEEHPAYWRDEQYVYYEGQMIPGADPDSFKPAAKADQHYWVDDTAVYFNGEVIPEAVPENFRSLTEEPYHYTQSLEQNGESYVYWRGQRIPSEAPSSFTVLNYEFSMDKARVFYKAEPIITGHNFGTFKLLEDAGYLAVDARHVYNLSKDHAGIIEGADPNTIAVLGKGYLKDHQRVYYRADYKSGVQEVEGANAKSFEVIDYDVEREAEARDNNHYYHNGAKVASQE
;
A
#
# COMPACT_ATOMS: atom_id res chain seq x y z
N MET A 1 15.71 26.17 -38.72
CA MET A 1 15.15 24.80 -38.80
C MET A 1 15.73 23.90 -37.71
N ASN A 2 17.05 23.77 -37.59
CA ASN A 2 17.68 22.83 -36.64
C ASN A 2 17.28 23.04 -35.17
N TRP A 3 17.18 24.29 -34.68
CA TRP A 3 16.75 24.57 -33.31
C TRP A 3 15.35 24.06 -32.99
N ILE A 4 14.40 24.21 -33.91
CA ILE A 4 13.01 23.72 -33.75
C ILE A 4 13.01 22.18 -33.70
N VAL A 5 13.81 21.54 -34.56
CA VAL A 5 13.97 20.08 -34.55
C VAL A 5 14.63 19.60 -33.26
N SER A 6 15.64 20.30 -32.74
CA SER A 6 16.24 19.98 -31.45
C SER A 6 15.22 20.02 -30.33
N PHE A 7 14.39 21.06 -30.26
CA PHE A 7 13.31 21.13 -29.27
C PHE A 7 12.29 20.01 -29.42
N ALA A 8 11.91 19.66 -30.65
CA ALA A 8 11.03 18.52 -30.89
C ALA A 8 11.66 17.22 -30.37
N LEU A 9 12.92 16.94 -30.72
CA LEU A 9 13.62 15.71 -30.33
C LEU A 9 13.84 15.59 -28.81
N LEU A 10 13.93 16.71 -28.07
CA LEU A 10 14.01 16.68 -26.60
C LEU A 10 12.75 16.09 -25.95
N ALA A 11 11.60 16.12 -26.63
CA ALA A 11 10.38 15.49 -26.15
C ALA A 11 10.36 13.97 -26.40
N TRP A 12 11.25 13.43 -27.25
CA TRP A 12 11.21 12.01 -27.62
C TRP A 12 11.39 11.06 -26.43
N PRO A 13 12.33 11.27 -25.50
CA PRO A 13 12.44 10.43 -24.29
C PRO A 13 11.19 10.51 -23.39
N LEU A 14 10.52 11.66 -23.34
CA LEU A 14 9.27 11.80 -22.59
C LEU A 14 8.14 10.98 -23.24
N CYS A 15 8.06 10.96 -24.57
CA CYS A 15 7.10 10.10 -25.28
C CYS A 15 7.31 8.61 -24.96
N TRP A 16 8.56 8.16 -24.79
CA TRP A 16 8.87 6.80 -24.35
C TRP A 16 8.42 6.51 -22.92
N ILE A 17 8.61 7.44 -21.99
CA ILE A 17 8.14 7.26 -20.61
C ILE A 17 6.61 7.20 -20.57
N SER A 18 5.96 8.12 -21.28
CA SER A 18 4.49 8.17 -21.37
C SER A 18 3.92 6.94 -22.09
N SER A 19 4.63 6.33 -23.04
CA SER A 19 4.15 5.12 -23.72
C SER A 19 4.08 3.92 -22.80
N VAL A 20 4.98 3.81 -21.80
CA VAL A 20 4.88 2.76 -20.77
C VAL A 20 3.63 2.96 -19.91
N MET A 21 3.34 4.21 -19.51
CA MET A 21 2.16 4.52 -18.69
C MET A 21 0.84 4.20 -19.38
N LEU A 22 0.78 4.33 -20.72
CA LEU A 22 -0.41 3.97 -21.50
C LEU A 22 -0.84 2.51 -21.27
N PHE A 23 0.12 1.62 -21.00
CA PHE A 23 -0.11 0.20 -20.77
C PHE A 23 -0.13 -0.17 -19.28
N GLY A 24 -0.11 0.80 -18.36
CA GLY A 24 -0.11 0.54 -16.92
C GLY A 24 -1.47 0.17 -16.34
N GLY A 25 -2.55 0.43 -17.08
CA GLY A 25 -3.91 0.03 -16.69
C GLY A 25 -4.19 -1.42 -17.03
N PRO A 26 -5.01 -2.13 -16.23
CA PRO A 26 -5.49 -3.47 -16.58
C PRO A 26 -6.02 -3.52 -18.02
N GLY A 27 -5.64 -4.55 -18.78
CA GLY A 27 -6.17 -4.83 -20.11
C GLY A 27 -5.70 -3.86 -21.20
N ALA A 28 -4.96 -2.81 -20.84
CA ALA A 28 -4.48 -1.80 -21.78
C ALA A 28 -3.51 -2.40 -22.82
N GLY A 29 -2.75 -3.42 -22.45
CA GLY A 29 -1.86 -4.19 -23.33
C GLY A 29 -2.57 -5.16 -24.27
N ASN A 30 -3.90 -5.27 -24.22
CA ASN A 30 -4.70 -6.10 -25.11
C ASN A 30 -5.39 -5.32 -26.25
N ASN A 31 -4.96 -4.07 -26.50
CA ASN A 31 -5.54 -3.22 -27.55
C ASN A 31 -4.53 -2.94 -28.67
N LEU A 32 -4.77 -3.53 -29.86
CA LEU A 32 -3.87 -3.39 -31.02
C LEU A 32 -3.68 -1.92 -31.45
N SER A 33 -4.74 -1.12 -31.37
CA SER A 33 -4.68 0.30 -31.74
C SER A 33 -3.72 1.08 -30.85
N ASN A 34 -3.62 0.73 -29.55
CA ASN A 34 -2.68 1.37 -28.63
C ASN A 34 -1.23 1.14 -29.07
N TYR A 35 -0.87 -0.10 -29.44
CA TYR A 35 0.47 -0.42 -29.95
C TYR A 35 0.77 0.30 -31.26
N ILE A 36 -0.17 0.34 -32.20
CA ILE A 36 0.01 1.06 -33.47
C ILE A 36 0.23 2.55 -33.22
N ILE A 37 -0.60 3.18 -32.38
CA ILE A 37 -0.49 4.60 -32.02
C ILE A 37 0.87 4.87 -31.38
N VAL A 38 1.28 4.07 -30.40
CA VAL A 38 2.58 4.20 -29.73
C VAL A 38 3.73 4.06 -30.72
N MET A 39 3.74 3.04 -31.57
CA MET A 39 4.80 2.85 -32.56
C MET A 39 4.88 4.02 -33.55
N VAL A 40 3.75 4.56 -34.00
CA VAL A 40 3.71 5.74 -34.88
C VAL A 40 4.23 6.98 -34.15
N CYS A 41 3.77 7.24 -32.92
CA CYS A 41 4.22 8.35 -32.10
C CYS A 41 5.73 8.27 -31.84
N LEU A 42 6.26 7.12 -31.45
CA LEU A 42 7.69 6.96 -31.18
C LEU A 42 8.55 7.04 -32.45
N SER A 43 7.96 6.92 -33.63
CA SER A 43 8.65 6.99 -34.92
C SER A 43 8.80 8.39 -35.52
N TYR A 44 8.31 9.44 -34.85
CA TYR A 44 8.39 10.80 -35.41
C TYR A 44 9.83 11.29 -35.73
N PRO A 45 10.91 10.87 -35.03
CA PRO A 45 12.27 11.23 -35.45
C PRO A 45 12.65 10.70 -36.84
N VAL A 46 12.13 9.52 -37.22
CA VAL A 46 12.32 8.95 -38.57
C VAL A 46 11.65 9.84 -39.61
N ILE A 47 10.43 10.30 -39.32
CA ILE A 47 9.67 11.20 -40.21
C ILE A 47 10.41 12.53 -40.40
N ILE A 48 10.87 13.14 -39.30
CA ILE A 48 11.63 14.41 -39.33
C ILE A 48 12.88 14.27 -40.20
N PHE A 49 13.71 13.25 -39.96
CA PHE A 49 14.94 13.09 -40.73
C PHE A 49 14.70 12.57 -42.16
N GLY A 50 13.58 11.91 -42.42
CA GLY A 50 13.11 11.60 -43.77
C GLY A 50 12.90 12.87 -44.59
N VAL A 51 12.27 13.90 -44.00
CA VAL A 51 12.14 15.23 -44.62
C VAL A 51 13.51 15.86 -44.87
N TYR A 52 14.45 15.80 -43.90
CA TYR A 52 15.80 16.32 -44.10
C TYR A 52 16.51 15.63 -45.27
N TRP A 53 16.33 14.32 -45.42
CA TRP A 53 16.89 13.58 -46.54
C TRP A 53 16.26 14.00 -47.88
N LEU A 54 14.93 14.09 -47.96
CA LEU A 54 14.21 14.47 -49.18
C LEU A 54 14.61 15.84 -49.71
N PHE A 55 14.85 16.81 -48.83
CA PHE A 55 15.24 18.17 -49.21
C PHE A 55 16.75 18.43 -49.20
N GLY A 56 17.58 17.40 -48.94
CA GLY A 56 19.04 17.53 -48.92
C GLY A 56 19.56 18.43 -47.79
N TRP A 57 18.83 18.56 -46.68
CA TRP A 57 19.22 19.39 -45.53
C TRP A 57 20.22 18.69 -44.62
N SER A 58 20.94 19.47 -43.81
CA SER A 58 21.87 18.99 -42.80
C SER A 58 21.44 19.40 -41.39
N PHE A 59 21.62 18.48 -40.44
CA PHE A 59 21.41 18.71 -39.02
C PHE A 59 22.77 18.78 -38.33
N PHE A 60 23.19 19.97 -37.87
CA PHE A 60 24.53 20.22 -37.29
C PHE A 60 25.68 19.58 -38.07
N ASN A 61 25.77 19.90 -39.37
CA ASN A 61 26.78 19.37 -40.31
C ASN A 61 26.71 17.86 -40.60
N ILE A 62 25.72 17.14 -40.08
CA ILE A 62 25.43 15.76 -40.46
C ILE A 62 24.38 15.78 -41.57
N SER A 63 24.64 15.06 -42.67
CA SER A 63 23.69 15.00 -43.78
C SER A 63 22.36 14.36 -43.36
N GLY A 64 21.24 14.85 -43.90
CA GLY A 64 19.90 14.32 -43.62
C GLY A 64 19.78 12.82 -43.89
N ARG A 65 20.48 12.29 -44.91
CA ARG A 65 20.55 10.86 -45.19
C ARG A 65 21.16 10.06 -44.05
N MET A 66 22.28 10.52 -43.48
CA MET A 66 22.92 9.84 -42.34
C MET A 66 22.03 9.90 -41.10
N MET A 67 21.41 11.05 -40.83
CA MET A 67 20.48 11.20 -39.71
C MET A 67 19.24 10.30 -39.85
N PHE A 68 18.71 10.17 -41.06
CA PHE A 68 17.57 9.28 -41.35
C PHE A 68 17.93 7.82 -41.11
N ILE A 69 19.08 7.36 -41.61
CA ILE A 69 19.54 5.99 -41.38
C ILE A 69 19.75 5.75 -39.88
N GLY A 70 20.41 6.68 -39.20
CA GLY A 70 20.64 6.60 -37.75
C GLY A 70 19.34 6.56 -36.94
N SER A 71 18.34 7.37 -37.30
CA SER A 71 17.05 7.37 -36.61
C SER A 71 16.23 6.12 -36.89
N VAL A 72 16.25 5.58 -38.11
CA VAL A 72 15.60 4.30 -38.42
C VAL A 72 16.21 3.18 -37.57
N ILE A 73 17.54 3.07 -37.53
CA ILE A 73 18.23 2.05 -36.73
C ILE A 73 17.92 2.22 -35.24
N GLY A 74 18.03 3.45 -34.71
CA GLY A 74 17.81 3.74 -33.30
C GLY A 74 16.36 3.49 -32.86
N VAL A 75 15.39 4.02 -33.61
CA VAL A 75 13.96 3.85 -33.31
C VAL A 75 13.54 2.39 -33.44
N CYS A 76 13.86 1.73 -34.56
CA CYS A 76 13.51 0.31 -34.72
C CYS A 76 14.17 -0.54 -33.64
N GLY A 77 15.46 -0.34 -33.36
CA GLY A 77 16.17 -1.06 -32.32
C GLY A 77 15.48 -0.97 -30.96
N LEU A 78 15.07 0.25 -30.55
CA LEU A 78 14.35 0.45 -29.30
C LEU A 78 12.94 -0.14 -29.30
N LEU A 79 12.20 0.00 -30.40
CA LEU A 79 10.85 -0.60 -30.52
C LEU A 79 10.91 -2.13 -30.38
N PHE A 80 11.88 -2.78 -31.04
CA PHE A 80 12.10 -4.22 -30.93
C PHE A 80 12.56 -4.62 -29.54
N ALA A 81 13.53 -3.89 -28.95
CA ALA A 81 14.01 -4.17 -27.59
C ALA A 81 12.89 -4.02 -26.54
N SER A 82 11.91 -3.16 -26.79
CA SER A 82 10.75 -2.94 -25.90
C SER A 82 9.57 -3.89 -26.20
N GLY A 83 9.68 -4.77 -27.20
CA GLY A 83 8.66 -5.77 -27.52
C GLY A 83 7.41 -5.25 -28.26
N TYR A 84 7.31 -3.95 -28.60
CA TYR A 84 6.10 -3.40 -29.21
C TYR A 84 5.68 -4.08 -30.53
N PRO A 85 6.60 -4.40 -31.47
CA PRO A 85 6.23 -5.12 -32.69
C PRO A 85 5.70 -6.53 -32.40
N GLN A 86 6.31 -7.25 -31.44
CA GLN A 86 5.87 -8.59 -31.07
C GLN A 86 4.48 -8.55 -30.42
N ALA A 87 4.24 -7.58 -29.52
CA ALA A 87 2.96 -7.41 -28.87
C ALA A 87 1.84 -7.04 -29.86
N ALA A 88 2.13 -6.19 -30.85
CA ALA A 88 1.18 -5.89 -31.94
C ALA A 88 0.94 -7.12 -32.83
N TRP A 89 1.99 -7.89 -33.10
CA TRP A 89 1.88 -9.14 -33.85
C TRP A 89 1.00 -10.16 -33.15
N ASN A 90 1.22 -10.40 -31.85
CA ASN A 90 0.40 -11.27 -31.01
C ASN A 90 -1.09 -10.91 -31.15
N LEU A 91 -1.44 -9.64 -30.93
CA LEU A 91 -2.82 -9.17 -31.02
C LEU A 91 -3.41 -9.32 -32.42
N SER A 92 -2.60 -9.15 -33.47
CA SER A 92 -3.04 -9.40 -34.85
C SER A 92 -3.42 -10.86 -35.12
N GLN A 93 -2.88 -11.79 -34.32
CA GLN A 93 -3.21 -13.22 -34.34
C GLN A 93 -4.27 -13.59 -33.29
N GLY A 94 -4.86 -12.61 -32.59
CA GLY A 94 -5.80 -12.86 -31.49
C GLY A 94 -5.16 -13.39 -30.21
N ILE A 95 -3.83 -13.30 -30.09
CA ILE A 95 -3.08 -13.67 -28.88
C ILE A 95 -3.02 -12.43 -27.97
N LEU A 96 -3.49 -12.57 -26.73
CA LEU A 96 -3.47 -11.49 -25.74
C LEU A 96 -2.08 -11.34 -25.11
N ASN A 97 -1.65 -10.10 -24.87
CA ASN A 97 -0.39 -9.79 -24.18
C ASN A 97 -0.57 -9.75 -22.65
N GLU A 98 -1.79 -9.70 -22.17
CA GLU A 98 -2.15 -9.82 -20.75
C GLU A 98 -3.23 -10.89 -20.57
N GLY A 99 -3.00 -11.82 -19.65
CA GLY A 99 -3.93 -12.91 -19.34
C GLY A 99 -3.86 -14.07 -20.32
N TYR A 100 -4.87 -14.95 -20.25
CA TYR A 100 -4.96 -16.15 -21.08
C TYR A 100 -5.65 -15.88 -22.41
N SER A 101 -5.20 -16.55 -23.47
CA SER A 101 -5.88 -16.58 -24.77
C SER A 101 -5.71 -17.92 -25.46
N VAL A 102 -6.62 -18.23 -26.38
CA VAL A 102 -6.55 -19.42 -27.23
C VAL A 102 -6.54 -18.97 -28.68
N SER A 103 -5.50 -19.29 -29.42
CA SER A 103 -5.38 -18.95 -30.84
C SER A 103 -4.65 -20.05 -31.61
N GLY A 104 -5.04 -20.30 -32.86
CA GLY A 104 -4.36 -21.27 -33.72
C GLY A 104 -4.35 -22.73 -33.22
N GLY A 105 -5.19 -23.09 -32.24
CA GLY A 105 -5.16 -24.40 -31.59
C GLY A 105 -4.14 -24.52 -30.45
N GLU A 106 -3.54 -23.41 -30.04
CA GLU A 106 -2.63 -23.30 -28.90
C GLU A 106 -3.22 -22.37 -27.83
N VAL A 107 -2.75 -22.56 -26.59
CA VAL A 107 -3.09 -21.72 -25.45
C VAL A 107 -1.90 -20.82 -25.15
N TYR A 108 -2.17 -19.56 -24.80
CA TYR A 108 -1.15 -18.58 -24.44
C TYR A 108 -1.48 -17.91 -23.11
N TYR A 109 -0.44 -17.47 -22.40
CA TYR A 109 -0.51 -16.59 -21.24
C TYR A 109 0.48 -15.43 -21.45
N ASN A 110 0.00 -14.19 -21.36
CA ASN A 110 0.81 -12.99 -21.61
C ASN A 110 1.62 -13.02 -22.91
N GLY A 111 1.05 -13.61 -23.98
CA GLY A 111 1.70 -13.74 -25.28
C GLY A 111 2.64 -14.94 -25.43
N GLU A 112 2.87 -15.71 -24.37
CA GLU A 112 3.74 -16.90 -24.39
C GLU A 112 2.90 -18.18 -24.47
N ALA A 113 3.34 -19.15 -25.27
CA ALA A 113 2.62 -20.40 -25.46
C ALA A 113 2.72 -21.30 -24.21
N LEU A 114 1.57 -21.80 -23.76
CA LEU A 114 1.48 -22.80 -22.69
C LEU A 114 1.68 -24.20 -23.26
N ILE A 115 2.88 -24.72 -23.11
CA ILE A 115 3.23 -26.06 -23.57
C ILE A 115 2.46 -27.11 -22.77
N GLY A 116 1.78 -28.02 -23.47
CA GLY A 116 1.01 -29.11 -22.85
C GLY A 116 -0.47 -28.80 -22.62
N ALA A 117 -0.90 -27.55 -22.77
CA ALA A 117 -2.29 -27.17 -22.57
C ALA A 117 -3.20 -27.61 -23.74
N GLU A 118 -4.36 -28.17 -23.40
CA GLU A 118 -5.33 -28.64 -24.40
C GLU A 118 -6.29 -27.51 -24.81
N ALA A 119 -5.97 -26.82 -25.90
CA ALA A 119 -6.77 -25.69 -26.40
C ALA A 119 -8.26 -26.01 -26.64
N ALA A 120 -8.59 -27.25 -27.02
CA ALA A 120 -9.97 -27.66 -27.33
C ALA A 120 -10.90 -27.67 -26.10
N SER A 121 -10.34 -27.92 -24.91
CA SER A 121 -11.08 -28.00 -23.65
C SER A 121 -10.76 -26.83 -22.70
N PHE A 122 -9.83 -25.96 -23.09
CA PHE A 122 -9.35 -24.85 -22.28
C PHE A 122 -10.46 -23.85 -21.93
N LYS A 123 -10.54 -23.52 -20.65
CA LYS A 123 -11.52 -22.60 -20.07
C LYS A 123 -10.82 -21.67 -19.10
N ILE A 124 -10.95 -20.38 -19.36
CA ILE A 124 -10.56 -19.32 -18.43
C ILE A 124 -11.62 -19.26 -17.34
N LEU A 125 -11.22 -19.41 -16.09
CA LEU A 125 -12.15 -19.42 -14.97
C LEU A 125 -12.43 -17.98 -14.55
N SER A 126 -13.68 -17.56 -14.74
CA SER A 126 -14.19 -16.25 -14.35
C SER A 126 -15.02 -16.36 -13.07
N GLY A 127 -15.09 -15.26 -12.30
CA GLY A 127 -15.67 -15.24 -10.95
C GLY A 127 -14.88 -14.40 -9.95
N LEU A 128 -13.96 -13.58 -10.44
CA LEU A 128 -13.08 -12.77 -9.63
C LEU A 128 -13.66 -11.36 -9.41
N PRO A 129 -13.26 -10.67 -8.33
CA PRO A 129 -13.53 -9.26 -8.14
C PRO A 129 -13.14 -8.45 -9.38
N SER A 130 -13.85 -7.35 -9.65
CA SER A 130 -13.61 -6.53 -10.85
C SER A 130 -12.15 -6.07 -11.00
N SER A 131 -11.44 -5.86 -9.90
CA SER A 131 -10.00 -5.52 -9.88
C SER A 131 -9.09 -6.62 -10.44
N LEU A 132 -9.51 -7.88 -10.42
CA LEU A 132 -8.72 -9.05 -10.84
C LEU A 132 -9.26 -9.75 -12.09
N LYS A 133 -10.47 -9.38 -12.56
CA LYS A 133 -11.10 -9.97 -13.75
C LYS A 133 -10.20 -9.94 -14.99
N GLU A 134 -9.47 -8.86 -15.16
CA GLU A 134 -8.64 -8.65 -16.34
C GLU A 134 -7.35 -9.48 -16.33
N ARG A 135 -6.91 -9.91 -15.14
CA ARG A 135 -5.76 -10.82 -14.99
C ARG A 135 -6.16 -12.30 -15.08
N ALA A 136 -7.44 -12.61 -14.84
CA ALA A 136 -8.03 -13.96 -14.81
C ALA A 136 -7.02 -15.06 -14.40
N PRO A 137 -6.47 -15.03 -13.16
CA PRO A 137 -5.40 -15.90 -12.70
C PRO A 137 -5.59 -17.39 -12.99
N TYR A 138 -6.82 -17.91 -12.89
CA TYR A 138 -7.08 -19.34 -13.05
C TYR A 138 -7.64 -19.70 -14.42
N ALA A 139 -7.13 -20.79 -14.98
CA ALA A 139 -7.68 -21.46 -16.14
C ALA A 139 -7.55 -22.96 -15.99
N LYS A 140 -8.29 -23.75 -16.79
CA LYS A 140 -8.16 -25.20 -16.80
C LYS A 140 -8.46 -25.78 -18.17
N ASP A 141 -7.91 -26.95 -18.43
CA ASP A 141 -8.31 -27.83 -19.52
C ASP A 141 -8.91 -29.13 -18.95
N SER A 142 -9.10 -30.17 -19.78
CA SER A 142 -9.67 -31.45 -19.31
C SER A 142 -8.82 -32.15 -18.24
N ASN A 143 -7.51 -31.92 -18.23
CA ASN A 143 -6.52 -32.69 -17.46
C ASN A 143 -5.76 -31.83 -16.44
N HIS A 144 -5.58 -30.54 -16.72
CA HIS A 144 -4.72 -29.66 -15.94
C HIS A 144 -5.45 -28.38 -15.51
N VAL A 145 -4.94 -27.79 -14.42
CA VAL A 145 -5.34 -26.47 -13.92
C VAL A 145 -4.12 -25.57 -13.96
N TYR A 146 -4.32 -24.30 -14.32
CA TYR A 146 -3.28 -23.30 -14.48
C TYR A 146 -3.55 -22.09 -13.61
N TYR A 147 -2.51 -21.54 -13.01
CA TYR A 147 -2.51 -20.26 -12.32
C TYR A 147 -1.43 -19.35 -12.89
N ARG A 148 -1.83 -18.18 -13.41
CA ARG A 148 -0.94 -17.19 -14.05
C ARG A 148 0.07 -17.84 -15.02
N GLY A 149 -0.43 -18.72 -15.90
CA GLY A 149 0.37 -19.43 -16.90
C GLY A 149 1.11 -20.67 -16.40
N THR A 150 1.14 -20.90 -15.09
CA THR A 150 1.84 -22.04 -14.47
C THR A 150 0.89 -23.20 -14.24
N GLU A 151 1.26 -24.41 -14.68
CA GLU A 151 0.52 -25.64 -14.41
C GLU A 151 0.59 -26.02 -12.92
N LEU A 152 -0.56 -26.34 -12.35
CA LEU A 152 -0.69 -26.82 -10.98
C LEU A 152 -0.70 -28.35 -10.96
N ASN A 153 0.39 -28.92 -10.44
CA ASN A 153 0.57 -30.36 -10.37
C ASN A 153 -0.26 -31.01 -9.26
N GLY A 154 -0.81 -32.20 -9.53
CA GLY A 154 -1.54 -32.99 -8.54
C GLY A 154 -2.92 -32.46 -8.20
N ILE A 155 -3.52 -31.68 -9.11
CA ILE A 155 -4.87 -31.14 -9.02
C ILE A 155 -5.81 -31.99 -9.89
N ASP A 156 -7.00 -32.28 -9.39
CA ASP A 156 -8.05 -32.88 -10.21
C ASP A 156 -8.83 -31.80 -10.98
N ALA A 157 -8.43 -31.54 -12.23
CA ALA A 157 -9.06 -30.54 -13.09
C ALA A 157 -10.57 -30.75 -13.29
N SER A 158 -11.04 -32.00 -13.20
CA SER A 158 -12.44 -32.35 -13.38
C SER A 158 -13.35 -31.82 -12.26
N THR A 159 -12.85 -31.84 -11.02
CA THR A 159 -13.57 -31.37 -9.83
C THR A 159 -13.13 -29.98 -9.36
N PHE A 160 -12.11 -29.39 -9.98
CA PHE A 160 -11.61 -28.06 -9.61
C PHE A 160 -12.70 -26.97 -9.74
N THR A 161 -12.94 -26.27 -8.64
CA THR A 161 -13.88 -25.14 -8.51
C THR A 161 -13.22 -23.95 -7.83
N LEU A 162 -13.52 -22.75 -8.31
CA LEU A 162 -13.24 -21.52 -7.55
C LEU A 162 -14.29 -21.36 -6.45
N LEU A 163 -13.86 -20.90 -5.28
CA LEU A 163 -14.75 -20.58 -4.17
C LEU A 163 -15.09 -19.06 -4.20
N PRO A 164 -16.11 -18.60 -3.44
CA PRO A 164 -16.41 -17.17 -3.36
C PRO A 164 -15.17 -16.36 -2.96
N ASN A 165 -14.73 -15.45 -3.84
CA ASN A 165 -13.45 -14.76 -3.67
C ASN A 165 -13.61 -13.43 -2.94
N SER A 166 -12.63 -13.10 -2.09
CA SER A 166 -12.44 -11.73 -1.60
C SER A 166 -11.70 -10.89 -2.66
N THR A 167 -11.64 -9.57 -2.48
CA THR A 167 -10.84 -8.67 -3.33
C THR A 167 -9.36 -9.05 -3.40
N ASN A 168 -8.82 -9.72 -2.37
CA ASN A 168 -7.38 -9.98 -2.23
C ASN A 168 -7.03 -11.47 -2.10
N TYR A 169 -7.98 -12.34 -1.74
CA TYR A 169 -7.76 -13.75 -1.44
C TYR A 169 -8.53 -14.64 -2.39
N LEU A 170 -7.82 -15.56 -3.04
CA LEU A 170 -8.37 -16.46 -4.02
C LEU A 170 -8.33 -17.89 -3.48
N TYR A 171 -9.48 -18.38 -3.03
CA TYR A 171 -9.64 -19.75 -2.60
C TYR A 171 -10.20 -20.60 -3.73
N ALA A 172 -9.64 -21.80 -3.87
CA ALA A 172 -10.12 -22.80 -4.80
C ALA A 172 -10.02 -24.18 -4.17
N LYS A 173 -10.74 -25.15 -4.71
CA LYS A 173 -10.65 -26.53 -4.25
C LYS A 173 -10.87 -27.51 -5.39
N ASP A 174 -10.36 -28.71 -5.21
CA ASP A 174 -10.78 -29.89 -5.95
C ASP A 174 -11.36 -30.93 -4.97
N LYS A 175 -11.59 -32.17 -5.42
CA LYS A 175 -12.11 -33.23 -4.54
C LYS A 175 -11.16 -33.71 -3.44
N PHE A 176 -9.89 -33.32 -3.49
CA PHE A 176 -8.82 -33.83 -2.62
C PHE A 176 -8.15 -32.74 -1.79
N LYS A 177 -8.14 -31.49 -2.27
CA LYS A 177 -7.34 -30.41 -1.69
C LYS A 177 -8.03 -29.06 -1.78
N VAL A 178 -7.64 -28.17 -0.86
CA VAL A 178 -7.98 -26.75 -0.86
C VAL A 178 -6.70 -25.95 -1.10
N PHE A 179 -6.83 -24.87 -1.86
CA PHE A 179 -5.73 -24.00 -2.24
C PHE A 179 -6.05 -22.56 -1.91
N TYR A 180 -5.00 -21.83 -1.57
CA TYR A 180 -5.02 -20.41 -1.31
C TYR A 180 -4.00 -19.72 -2.21
N ALA A 181 -4.39 -18.60 -2.81
CA ALA A 181 -3.47 -17.68 -3.45
C ALA A 181 -3.74 -16.25 -2.99
N ASP A 182 -2.68 -15.58 -2.53
CA ASP A 182 -2.70 -14.14 -2.36
C ASP A 182 -2.65 -13.49 -3.75
N SER A 183 -3.52 -12.50 -4.00
CA SER A 183 -3.48 -11.73 -5.24
C SER A 183 -2.18 -10.94 -5.45
N PHE A 184 -1.46 -10.61 -4.37
CA PHE A 184 -0.20 -9.86 -4.39
C PHE A 184 1.03 -10.74 -4.57
N ASP A 185 0.96 -12.01 -4.17
CA ASP A 185 2.02 -12.99 -4.40
C ASP A 185 1.70 -13.84 -5.66
N ASP A 186 2.72 -14.25 -6.41
CA ASP A 186 2.57 -15.21 -7.50
C ASP A 186 2.52 -16.67 -6.99
N LYS A 187 2.48 -16.85 -5.67
CA LYS A 187 2.51 -18.13 -4.99
C LYS A 187 1.10 -18.69 -4.71
N ILE A 188 0.97 -20.00 -4.92
CA ILE A 188 -0.15 -20.80 -4.43
C ILE A 188 0.33 -21.66 -3.26
N GLU A 189 -0.50 -21.74 -2.23
CA GLU A 189 -0.29 -22.58 -1.07
C GLU A 189 -1.40 -23.63 -0.95
N PHE A 190 -1.01 -24.84 -0.60
CA PHE A 190 -1.92 -25.93 -0.29
C PHE A 190 -2.24 -25.90 1.20
N ILE A 191 -3.52 -26.03 1.54
CA ILE A 191 -3.96 -26.15 2.93
C ILE A 191 -4.11 -27.64 3.23
N GLU A 192 -3.02 -28.28 3.64
CA GLU A 192 -2.92 -29.75 3.74
C GLU A 192 -3.92 -30.35 4.74
N GLU A 193 -4.25 -29.62 5.82
CA GLU A 193 -5.18 -30.08 6.84
C GLU A 193 -6.66 -29.85 6.48
N ALA A 194 -6.96 -29.09 5.44
CA ALA A 194 -8.34 -28.72 5.11
C ALA A 194 -9.11 -29.86 4.45
N ASP A 195 -10.34 -30.10 4.91
CA ASP A 195 -11.28 -31.01 4.25
C ASP A 195 -12.03 -30.29 3.11
N PRO A 196 -11.74 -30.59 1.83
CA PRO A 196 -12.38 -29.91 0.70
C PRO A 196 -13.89 -30.16 0.62
N ALA A 197 -14.39 -31.27 1.17
CA ALA A 197 -15.81 -31.60 1.11
C ALA A 197 -16.65 -30.61 1.91
N THR A 198 -16.11 -30.14 3.05
CA THR A 198 -16.81 -29.29 4.02
C THR A 198 -16.29 -27.86 4.05
N PHE A 199 -15.16 -27.59 3.37
CA PHE A 199 -14.56 -26.27 3.27
C PHE A 199 -15.52 -25.22 2.68
N SER A 200 -15.78 -24.18 3.46
CA SER A 200 -16.72 -23.10 3.18
C SER A 200 -16.30 -21.76 3.81
N VAL A 201 -16.80 -20.68 3.24
CA VAL A 201 -16.59 -19.33 3.78
C VAL A 201 -17.53 -19.09 4.97
N ILE A 202 -17.05 -18.42 6.02
CA ILE A 202 -17.88 -18.18 7.22
C ILE A 202 -18.80 -16.97 7.01
N ASN A 203 -18.33 -15.92 6.34
CA ASN A 203 -19.11 -14.74 6.01
C ASN A 203 -18.88 -14.33 4.54
N GLU A 204 -19.94 -14.41 3.72
CA GLU A 204 -19.87 -14.06 2.29
C GLU A 204 -19.69 -12.55 2.04
N GLU A 205 -20.14 -11.68 2.96
CA GLU A 205 -19.97 -10.22 2.82
C GLU A 205 -18.51 -9.82 3.04
N HIS A 206 -17.81 -10.55 3.92
CA HIS A 206 -16.40 -10.35 4.25
C HIS A 206 -15.65 -11.69 4.25
N PRO A 207 -15.31 -12.23 3.06
CA PRO A 207 -14.76 -13.57 2.87
C PRO A 207 -13.27 -13.66 3.25
N ALA A 208 -12.94 -13.27 4.48
CA ALA A 208 -11.58 -13.33 5.04
C ALA A 208 -11.33 -14.66 5.78
N TYR A 209 -12.35 -15.20 6.45
CA TYR A 209 -12.26 -16.43 7.22
C TYR A 209 -13.05 -17.57 6.59
N TRP A 210 -12.44 -18.75 6.66
CA TRP A 210 -12.95 -19.99 6.09
C TRP A 210 -12.92 -21.07 7.16
N ARG A 211 -13.73 -22.11 6.99
CA ARG A 211 -13.74 -23.26 7.89
C ARG A 211 -14.03 -24.54 7.14
N ASP A 212 -13.63 -25.65 7.73
CA ASP A 212 -14.22 -26.96 7.49
C ASP A 212 -14.89 -27.48 8.77
N GLU A 213 -15.19 -28.77 8.87
CA GLU A 213 -15.80 -29.36 10.07
C GLU A 213 -14.89 -29.34 11.32
N GLN A 214 -13.57 -29.14 11.17
CA GLN A 214 -12.60 -29.29 12.26
C GLN A 214 -11.85 -28.01 12.58
N TYR A 215 -11.62 -27.14 11.60
CA TYR A 215 -10.70 -26.03 11.71
C TYR A 215 -11.23 -24.75 11.09
N VAL A 216 -10.71 -23.63 11.59
CA VAL A 216 -10.90 -22.29 11.03
C VAL A 216 -9.59 -21.83 10.39
N TYR A 217 -9.70 -21.11 9.29
CA TYR A 217 -8.58 -20.64 8.48
C TYR A 217 -8.69 -19.13 8.21
N TYR A 218 -7.54 -18.46 8.22
CA TYR A 218 -7.37 -17.07 7.83
C TYR A 218 -6.15 -16.97 6.91
N GLU A 219 -6.31 -16.37 5.73
CA GLU A 219 -5.23 -16.24 4.72
C GLU A 219 -4.48 -17.56 4.42
N GLY A 220 -5.22 -18.66 4.32
CA GLY A 220 -4.68 -20.00 4.06
C GLY A 220 -4.05 -20.69 5.29
N GLN A 221 -3.95 -20.00 6.42
CA GLN A 221 -3.35 -20.52 7.65
C GLN A 221 -4.44 -21.00 8.63
N MET A 222 -4.24 -22.20 9.20
CA MET A 222 -5.09 -22.72 10.27
C MET A 222 -4.95 -21.85 11.53
N ILE A 223 -6.06 -21.50 12.16
CA ILE A 223 -6.10 -20.79 13.44
C ILE A 223 -6.15 -21.84 14.56
N PRO A 224 -5.07 -22.01 15.36
CA PRO A 224 -5.02 -23.05 16.37
C PRO A 224 -6.06 -22.80 17.48
N GLY A 225 -6.89 -23.80 17.76
CA GLY A 225 -7.84 -23.79 18.87
C GLY A 225 -9.15 -23.05 18.61
N ALA A 226 -9.34 -22.46 17.43
CA ALA A 226 -10.61 -21.86 17.05
C ALA A 226 -11.70 -22.91 16.86
N ASP A 227 -12.88 -22.66 17.43
CA ASP A 227 -14.04 -23.53 17.28
C ASP A 227 -14.81 -23.20 15.98
N PRO A 228 -14.76 -24.06 14.95
CA PRO A 228 -15.40 -23.78 13.67
C PRO A 228 -16.91 -23.60 13.78
N ASP A 229 -17.60 -24.23 14.74
CA ASP A 229 -19.07 -24.19 14.83
C ASP A 229 -19.58 -22.84 15.35
N SER A 230 -18.85 -22.23 16.29
CA SER A 230 -19.23 -20.96 16.93
C SER A 230 -18.52 -19.73 16.37
N PHE A 231 -17.51 -19.91 15.51
CA PHE A 231 -16.72 -18.82 14.91
C PHE A 231 -17.56 -17.86 14.06
N LYS A 232 -17.50 -16.56 14.38
CA LYS A 232 -18.31 -15.51 13.75
C LYS A 232 -17.71 -14.12 13.94
N PRO A 233 -18.13 -13.11 13.13
CA PRO A 233 -17.70 -11.74 13.33
C PRO A 233 -18.06 -11.21 14.72
N ALA A 234 -17.19 -10.41 15.32
CA ALA A 234 -17.44 -9.77 16.60
C ALA A 234 -18.48 -8.63 16.44
N ALA A 235 -19.72 -8.88 16.87
CA ALA A 235 -20.87 -8.00 16.55
C ALA A 235 -20.76 -6.53 17.02
N LYS A 236 -19.91 -6.24 18.01
CA LYS A 236 -19.69 -4.88 18.56
C LYS A 236 -18.27 -4.37 18.32
N ALA A 237 -17.51 -5.04 17.46
CA ALA A 237 -16.16 -4.63 17.10
C ALA A 237 -16.06 -4.42 15.58
N ASP A 238 -14.90 -3.94 15.13
CA ASP A 238 -14.66 -3.75 13.70
C ASP A 238 -14.44 -5.08 12.95
N GLN A 239 -14.43 -5.01 11.61
CA GLN A 239 -14.43 -6.19 10.72
C GLN A 239 -13.22 -7.13 10.87
N HIS A 240 -12.14 -6.67 11.51
CA HIS A 240 -10.92 -7.46 11.73
C HIS A 240 -11.05 -8.37 12.94
N TYR A 241 -12.03 -8.12 13.81
CA TYR A 241 -12.26 -8.88 15.04
C TYR A 241 -13.32 -9.96 14.86
N TRP A 242 -12.97 -11.16 15.30
CA TRP A 242 -13.80 -12.35 15.24
C TRP A 242 -13.83 -13.04 16.60
N VAL A 243 -14.86 -13.85 16.84
CA VAL A 243 -15.05 -14.55 18.10
C VAL A 243 -15.51 -15.96 17.85
N ASP A 244 -15.15 -16.86 18.76
CA ASP A 244 -15.87 -18.10 19.01
C ASP A 244 -16.45 -18.07 20.44
N ASP A 245 -16.98 -19.20 20.92
CA ASP A 245 -17.56 -19.27 22.27
C ASP A 245 -16.53 -19.11 23.41
N THR A 246 -15.22 -19.18 23.11
CA THR A 246 -14.13 -19.21 24.09
C THR A 246 -13.11 -18.08 23.97
N ALA A 247 -12.91 -17.54 22.76
CA ALA A 247 -11.81 -16.66 22.44
C ALA A 247 -12.17 -15.56 21.43
N VAL A 248 -11.37 -14.50 21.43
CA VAL A 248 -11.44 -13.39 20.48
C VAL A 248 -10.19 -13.40 19.61
N TYR A 249 -10.35 -13.06 18.35
CA TYR A 249 -9.31 -13.10 17.33
C TYR A 249 -9.20 -11.75 16.62
N PHE A 250 -7.98 -11.38 16.25
CA PHE A 250 -7.68 -10.25 15.36
C PHE A 250 -6.83 -10.76 14.20
N ASN A 251 -7.35 -10.71 12.96
CA ASN A 251 -6.66 -11.21 11.76
C ASN A 251 -6.03 -12.60 11.93
N GLY A 252 -6.82 -13.56 12.44
CA GLY A 252 -6.38 -14.95 12.65
C GLY A 252 -5.56 -15.18 13.93
N GLU A 253 -5.13 -14.14 14.64
CA GLU A 253 -4.39 -14.29 15.89
C GLU A 253 -5.32 -14.22 17.09
N VAL A 254 -5.18 -15.17 18.02
CA VAL A 254 -5.91 -15.15 19.30
C VAL A 254 -5.48 -13.98 20.16
N ILE A 255 -6.43 -13.28 20.76
CA ILE A 255 -6.22 -12.21 21.73
C ILE A 255 -6.27 -12.83 23.13
N PRO A 256 -5.14 -12.93 23.84
CA PRO A 256 -5.12 -13.50 25.19
C PRO A 256 -6.01 -12.70 26.14
N GLU A 257 -6.70 -13.39 27.05
CA GLU A 257 -7.50 -12.80 28.14
C GLU A 257 -8.73 -11.99 27.68
N ALA A 258 -9.00 -11.92 26.37
CA ALA A 258 -10.22 -11.31 25.87
C ALA A 258 -11.42 -12.27 26.02
N VAL A 259 -12.48 -11.76 26.62
CA VAL A 259 -13.76 -12.46 26.80
C VAL A 259 -14.71 -12.11 25.65
N PRO A 260 -15.15 -13.10 24.84
CA PRO A 260 -16.02 -12.86 23.68
C PRO A 260 -17.32 -12.11 23.98
N GLU A 261 -17.99 -12.47 25.08
CA GLU A 261 -19.35 -11.99 25.40
C GLU A 261 -19.47 -10.47 25.54
N ASN A 262 -18.37 -9.79 25.91
CA ASN A 262 -18.34 -8.37 26.19
C ASN A 262 -17.28 -7.61 25.39
N PHE A 263 -16.65 -8.28 24.43
CA PHE A 263 -15.70 -7.67 23.52
C PHE A 263 -16.37 -6.62 22.65
N ARG A 264 -15.80 -5.41 22.61
CA ARG A 264 -16.35 -4.29 21.84
C ARG A 264 -15.28 -3.30 21.43
N SER A 265 -15.52 -2.59 20.34
CA SER A 265 -14.74 -1.41 19.97
C SER A 265 -14.99 -0.26 20.94
N LEU A 266 -13.91 0.46 21.30
CA LEU A 266 -13.95 1.72 22.04
C LEU A 266 -14.13 2.93 21.11
N THR A 267 -13.75 2.77 19.85
CA THR A 267 -13.77 3.79 18.82
C THR A 267 -14.25 3.21 17.51
N GLU A 268 -14.80 4.05 16.64
CA GLU A 268 -15.02 3.66 15.24
C GLU A 268 -13.69 3.49 14.49
N GLU A 269 -13.73 2.82 13.34
CA GLU A 269 -12.61 2.73 12.39
C GLU A 269 -12.05 4.15 12.09
N PRO A 270 -10.72 4.31 11.94
CA PRO A 270 -9.69 3.28 11.74
C PRO A 270 -8.86 2.92 12.99
N TYR A 271 -9.29 3.27 14.21
CA TYR A 271 -8.36 3.26 15.35
C TYR A 271 -8.14 1.89 16.00
N HIS A 272 -9.01 0.91 15.75
CA HIS A 272 -8.90 -0.49 16.21
C HIS A 272 -8.70 -0.70 17.72
N TYR A 273 -9.09 0.27 18.56
CA TYR A 273 -9.06 0.11 20.01
C TYR A 273 -10.29 -0.66 20.47
N THR A 274 -10.06 -1.70 21.26
CA THR A 274 -11.12 -2.55 21.79
C THR A 274 -11.01 -2.70 23.29
N GLN A 275 -12.10 -3.10 23.92
CA GLN A 275 -12.19 -3.38 25.33
C GLN A 275 -12.85 -4.74 25.55
N SER A 276 -12.36 -5.45 26.55
CA SER A 276 -12.99 -6.65 27.11
C SER A 276 -13.13 -6.50 28.63
N LEU A 277 -14.17 -7.07 29.21
CA LEU A 277 -14.40 -7.11 30.65
C LEU A 277 -14.19 -8.55 31.16
N GLU A 278 -13.40 -8.72 32.20
CA GLU A 278 -13.30 -10.00 32.88
C GLU A 278 -14.43 -10.21 33.89
N GLN A 279 -14.64 -11.47 34.29
CA GLN A 279 -15.65 -11.86 35.29
C GLN A 279 -15.39 -11.26 36.68
N ASN A 280 -14.14 -10.90 37.00
CA ASN A 280 -13.75 -10.21 38.23
C ASN A 280 -14.11 -8.70 38.24
N GLY A 281 -14.60 -8.16 37.11
CA GLY A 281 -14.94 -6.75 36.93
C GLY A 281 -13.78 -5.87 36.44
N GLU A 282 -12.58 -6.43 36.22
CA GLU A 282 -11.47 -5.73 35.58
C GLU A 282 -11.77 -5.58 34.07
N SER A 283 -11.40 -4.44 33.48
CA SER A 283 -11.52 -4.23 32.03
C SER A 283 -10.14 -4.19 31.41
N TYR A 284 -9.93 -4.87 30.30
CA TYR A 284 -8.71 -4.74 29.51
C TYR A 284 -8.99 -3.96 28.25
N VAL A 285 -7.96 -3.24 27.80
CA VAL A 285 -7.99 -2.46 26.57
C VAL A 285 -6.89 -2.96 25.65
N TYR A 286 -7.20 -3.04 24.37
CA TYR A 286 -6.34 -3.61 23.35
C TYR A 286 -6.23 -2.66 22.17
N TRP A 287 -5.10 -2.71 21.48
CA TRP A 287 -4.88 -2.08 20.20
C TRP A 287 -4.48 -3.16 19.20
N ARG A 288 -5.30 -3.41 18.17
CA ARG A 288 -5.06 -4.48 17.17
C ARG A 288 -4.75 -5.84 17.81
N GLY A 289 -5.53 -6.21 18.84
CA GLY A 289 -5.33 -7.43 19.62
C GLY A 289 -4.18 -7.40 20.63
N GLN A 290 -3.27 -6.43 20.58
CA GLN A 290 -2.21 -6.29 21.58
C GLN A 290 -2.76 -5.68 22.88
N ARG A 291 -2.54 -6.36 24.01
CA ARG A 291 -2.94 -5.87 25.34
C ARG A 291 -2.18 -4.59 25.69
N ILE A 292 -2.91 -3.54 26.04
CA ILE A 292 -2.37 -2.30 26.56
C ILE A 292 -2.33 -2.44 28.09
N PRO A 293 -1.18 -2.19 28.75
CA PRO A 293 -1.03 -2.40 30.19
C PRO A 293 -1.67 -1.26 31.00
N SER A 294 -2.97 -0.97 30.81
CA SER A 294 -3.68 0.08 31.56
C SER A 294 -4.04 -0.36 33.01
N GLU A 295 -3.72 0.47 34.00
CA GLU A 295 -4.02 0.31 35.43
C GLU A 295 -5.28 1.10 35.81
N ALA A 296 -5.78 1.94 34.90
CA ALA A 296 -7.06 2.62 35.03
C ALA A 296 -7.89 2.56 33.73
N PRO A 297 -8.29 1.34 33.30
CA PRO A 297 -9.09 1.14 32.08
C PRO A 297 -10.38 1.95 32.02
N SER A 298 -10.98 2.26 33.18
CA SER A 298 -12.18 3.09 33.29
C SER A 298 -11.97 4.57 32.93
N SER A 299 -10.71 5.02 32.88
CA SER A 299 -10.30 6.36 32.44
C SER A 299 -9.66 6.37 31.06
N PHE A 300 -9.65 5.23 30.37
CA PHE A 300 -8.97 5.08 29.11
C PHE A 300 -9.63 5.94 28.02
N THR A 301 -8.83 6.75 27.35
CA THR A 301 -9.26 7.68 26.31
C THR A 301 -8.38 7.47 25.09
N VAL A 302 -9.01 7.25 23.94
CA VAL A 302 -8.30 7.20 22.64
C VAL A 302 -8.19 8.62 22.11
N LEU A 303 -6.96 9.03 21.78
CA LEU A 303 -6.68 10.39 21.29
C LEU A 303 -6.66 10.43 19.77
N ASN A 304 -6.03 9.44 19.13
CA ASN A 304 -6.02 9.22 17.68
C ASN A 304 -5.60 7.77 17.36
N TYR A 305 -5.26 7.49 16.10
CA TYR A 305 -4.81 6.16 15.64
C TYR A 305 -3.62 5.61 16.43
N GLU A 306 -2.69 6.48 16.84
CA GLU A 306 -1.43 6.08 17.47
C GLU A 306 -1.38 6.34 18.97
N PHE A 307 -2.15 7.28 19.49
CA PHE A 307 -2.06 7.70 20.87
C PHE A 307 -3.35 7.44 21.64
N SER A 308 -3.16 6.93 22.85
CA SER A 308 -4.20 6.76 23.84
C SER A 308 -3.64 7.10 25.22
N MET A 309 -4.50 7.22 26.22
CA MET A 309 -4.08 7.53 27.57
C MET A 309 -5.04 6.96 28.60
N ASP A 310 -4.52 6.74 29.81
CA ASP A 310 -5.32 6.61 31.02
C ASP A 310 -5.02 7.80 31.95
N LYS A 311 -5.61 7.81 33.16
CA LYS A 311 -5.40 8.91 34.12
C LYS A 311 -3.93 9.17 34.48
N ALA A 312 -3.03 8.20 34.30
CA ALA A 312 -1.66 8.22 34.79
C ALA A 312 -0.59 8.05 33.70
N ARG A 313 -0.97 7.59 32.50
CA ARG A 313 -0.05 7.22 31.41
C ARG A 313 -0.58 7.60 30.03
N VAL A 314 0.36 7.92 29.14
CA VAL A 314 0.13 8.06 27.69
C VAL A 314 0.79 6.89 26.98
N PHE A 315 0.10 6.31 26.02
CA PHE A 315 0.53 5.15 25.25
C PHE A 315 0.70 5.54 23.77
N TYR A 316 1.78 5.06 23.17
CA TYR A 316 1.92 4.95 21.73
C TYR A 316 1.51 3.52 21.35
N LYS A 317 0.35 3.37 20.72
CA LYS A 317 -0.29 2.09 20.42
C LYS A 317 -0.54 1.34 21.74
N ALA A 318 0.11 0.20 21.96
CA ALA A 318 0.02 -0.55 23.21
C ALA A 318 1.18 -0.29 24.19
N GLU A 319 2.17 0.53 23.82
CA GLU A 319 3.35 0.77 24.64
C GLU A 319 3.23 2.06 25.46
N PRO A 320 3.46 2.04 26.79
CA PRO A 320 3.49 3.25 27.59
C PRO A 320 4.72 4.10 27.25
N ILE A 321 4.51 5.36 26.90
CA ILE A 321 5.58 6.31 26.53
C ILE A 321 5.78 7.44 27.54
N ILE A 322 4.75 7.78 28.32
CA ILE A 322 4.85 8.78 29.40
C ILE A 322 4.11 8.26 30.62
N THR A 323 4.72 8.33 31.80
CA THR A 323 4.16 7.79 33.05
C THR A 323 4.28 8.77 34.21
N GLY A 324 3.35 8.71 35.17
CA GLY A 324 3.50 9.37 36.48
C GLY A 324 2.87 10.76 36.60
N HIS A 325 2.01 11.15 35.66
CA HIS A 325 1.35 12.46 35.65
C HIS A 325 -0.17 12.31 35.61
N ASN A 326 -0.91 13.28 36.14
CA ASN A 326 -2.36 13.35 35.97
C ASN A 326 -2.68 14.06 34.65
N PHE A 327 -3.20 13.30 33.69
CA PHE A 327 -3.48 13.77 32.34
C PHE A 327 -4.90 14.34 32.15
N GLY A 328 -5.59 14.75 33.22
CA GLY A 328 -6.99 15.20 33.16
C GLY A 328 -7.28 16.40 32.25
N THR A 329 -6.27 17.21 31.89
CA THR A 329 -6.39 18.33 30.93
C THR A 329 -5.58 18.09 29.65
N PHE A 330 -5.10 16.87 29.44
CA PHE A 330 -4.22 16.52 28.33
C PHE A 330 -5.00 16.56 27.01
N LYS A 331 -4.41 17.24 26.01
CA LYS A 331 -4.95 17.31 24.66
C LYS A 331 -3.82 17.33 23.64
N LEU A 332 -4.08 16.76 22.47
CA LEU A 332 -3.19 16.92 21.33
C LEU A 332 -3.20 18.37 20.87
N LEU A 333 -2.05 18.89 20.46
CA LEU A 333 -1.98 20.18 19.78
C LEU A 333 -2.47 20.00 18.34
N GLU A 334 -3.50 20.75 17.96
CA GLU A 334 -4.02 20.81 16.59
C GLU A 334 -2.87 21.13 15.62
N ASP A 335 -2.86 20.48 14.46
CA ASP A 335 -1.79 20.54 13.43
C ASP A 335 -0.43 19.92 13.81
N ALA A 336 -0.28 19.34 15.00
CA ALA A 336 0.89 18.58 15.41
C ALA A 336 0.53 17.25 16.09
N GLY A 337 0.22 16.22 15.28
CA GLY A 337 -0.24 14.89 15.73
C GLY A 337 0.69 14.09 16.66
N TYR A 338 1.86 14.64 17.01
CA TYR A 338 2.86 14.08 17.93
C TYR A 338 3.24 15.04 19.05
N LEU A 339 2.45 16.09 19.28
CA LEU A 339 2.63 17.02 20.38
C LEU A 339 1.34 17.10 21.19
N ALA A 340 1.50 17.26 22.50
CA ALA A 340 0.39 17.43 23.41
C ALA A 340 0.68 18.49 24.44
N VAL A 341 -0.37 18.96 25.09
CA VAL A 341 -0.29 19.96 26.15
C VAL A 341 -1.27 19.59 27.24
N ASP A 342 -0.88 19.84 28.48
CA ASP A 342 -1.79 19.89 29.63
C ASP A 342 -1.66 21.25 30.33
N ALA A 343 -2.29 21.45 31.49
CA ALA A 343 -2.25 22.73 32.20
C ALA A 343 -0.85 23.14 32.69
N ARG A 344 0.15 22.24 32.64
CA ARG A 344 1.47 22.39 33.24
C ARG A 344 2.63 22.21 32.27
N HIS A 345 2.49 21.35 31.27
CA HIS A 345 3.59 20.99 30.39
C HIS A 345 3.15 20.85 28.93
N VAL A 346 4.13 21.02 28.04
CA VAL A 346 4.06 20.61 26.65
C VAL A 346 4.85 19.32 26.50
N TYR A 347 4.32 18.37 25.74
CA TYR A 347 4.89 17.04 25.58
C TYR A 347 5.24 16.76 24.12
N ASN A 348 6.37 16.09 23.91
CA ASN A 348 6.68 15.36 22.70
C ASN A 348 6.17 13.92 22.84
N LEU A 349 5.45 13.42 21.84
CA LEU A 349 4.88 12.06 21.85
C LEU A 349 5.63 11.09 20.92
N SER A 350 6.86 11.42 20.54
CA SER A 350 7.68 10.52 19.73
C SER A 350 8.07 9.28 20.53
N LYS A 351 7.87 8.07 19.99
CA LYS A 351 8.10 6.80 20.71
C LYS A 351 9.43 6.78 21.50
N ASP A 352 10.54 7.15 20.86
CA ASP A 352 11.88 7.05 21.45
C ASP A 352 12.31 8.34 22.19
N HIS A 353 11.56 9.43 22.05
CA HIS A 353 11.87 10.73 22.61
C HIS A 353 10.67 11.36 23.32
N ALA A 354 9.82 10.52 23.92
CA ALA A 354 8.60 10.96 24.57
C ALA A 354 8.93 11.61 25.90
N GLY A 355 8.26 12.72 26.21
CA GLY A 355 8.49 13.43 27.46
C GLY A 355 8.12 14.90 27.40
N ILE A 356 8.43 15.60 28.49
CA ILE A 356 8.21 17.04 28.62
C ILE A 356 9.23 17.79 27.75
N ILE A 357 8.75 18.79 27.03
CA ILE A 357 9.61 19.75 26.34
C ILE A 357 10.04 20.79 27.38
N GLU A 358 11.27 20.65 27.87
CA GLU A 358 11.79 21.48 28.95
C GLU A 358 11.74 22.98 28.62
N GLY A 359 11.19 23.77 29.55
CA GLY A 359 11.06 25.22 29.42
C GLY A 359 9.86 25.71 28.60
N ALA A 360 9.12 24.82 27.93
CA ALA A 360 7.95 25.19 27.13
C ALA A 360 6.77 25.63 28.00
N ASP A 361 6.22 26.82 27.70
CA ASP A 361 5.02 27.32 28.37
C ASP A 361 3.74 26.77 27.71
N PRO A 362 2.96 25.91 28.41
CA PRO A 362 1.74 25.32 27.86
C PRO A 362 0.66 26.33 27.49
N ASN A 363 0.68 27.53 28.09
CA ASN A 363 -0.37 28.54 27.85
C ASN A 363 -0.13 29.35 26.58
N THR A 364 1.11 29.37 26.08
CA THR A 364 1.50 30.22 24.94
C THR A 364 2.13 29.43 23.79
N ILE A 365 2.25 28.11 23.92
CA ILE A 365 2.81 27.26 22.86
C ILE A 365 1.96 27.31 21.59
N ALA A 366 2.63 27.50 20.46
CA ALA A 366 2.05 27.54 19.13
C ALA A 366 2.92 26.74 18.14
N VAL A 367 2.27 25.96 17.28
CA VAL A 367 2.90 25.23 16.18
C VAL A 367 2.98 26.17 14.97
N LEU A 368 4.17 26.34 14.39
CA LEU A 368 4.38 27.26 13.26
C LEU A 368 4.51 26.55 11.91
N GLY A 369 4.59 25.21 11.90
CA GLY A 369 4.88 24.40 10.72
C GLY A 369 6.37 24.16 10.50
N LYS A 370 6.70 23.30 9.54
CA LYS A 370 8.09 22.89 9.20
C LYS A 370 8.94 22.45 10.42
N GLY A 371 8.30 21.85 11.42
CA GLY A 371 8.96 21.39 12.64
C GLY A 371 9.17 22.45 13.72
N TYR A 372 8.83 23.72 13.47
CA TYR A 372 9.02 24.80 14.43
C TYR A 372 7.81 25.00 15.35
N LEU A 373 8.13 25.34 16.60
CA LEU A 373 7.22 25.59 17.71
C LEU A 373 7.69 26.84 18.40
N LYS A 374 6.80 27.64 18.98
CA LYS A 374 7.23 28.72 19.88
C LYS A 374 6.26 28.93 21.02
N ASP A 375 6.80 29.34 22.15
CA ASP A 375 6.03 29.97 23.21
C ASP A 375 6.36 31.47 23.26
N HIS A 376 5.94 32.18 24.30
CA HIS A 376 6.18 33.62 24.43
C HIS A 376 7.66 34.02 24.61
N GLN A 377 8.56 33.07 24.94
CA GLN A 377 9.98 33.31 25.21
C GLN A 377 10.92 32.56 24.28
N ARG A 378 10.58 31.32 23.91
CA ARG A 378 11.50 30.36 23.27
C ARG A 378 10.92 29.84 21.97
N VAL A 379 11.82 29.40 21.11
CA VAL A 379 11.52 28.70 19.87
C VAL A 379 12.12 27.32 19.97
N TYR A 380 11.37 26.32 19.51
CA TYR A 380 11.81 24.93 19.49
C TYR A 380 11.71 24.38 18.07
N TYR A 381 12.49 23.34 17.82
CA TYR A 381 12.52 22.65 16.55
C TYR A 381 12.45 21.14 16.77
N ARG A 382 11.72 20.48 15.89
CA ARG A 382 11.63 19.04 15.76
C ARG A 382 11.78 18.66 14.29
N ALA A 383 12.82 17.89 13.98
CA ALA A 383 13.12 17.51 12.59
C ALA A 383 12.00 16.68 11.94
N ASP A 384 11.50 15.69 12.67
CA ASP A 384 10.42 14.81 12.22
C ASP A 384 9.64 14.22 13.42
N TYR A 385 8.67 13.36 13.14
CA TYR A 385 7.86 12.72 14.18
C TYR A 385 8.63 11.71 15.06
N LYS A 386 9.82 11.27 14.66
CA LYS A 386 10.68 10.33 15.41
C LYS A 386 11.71 11.04 16.29
N SER A 387 11.88 12.34 16.09
CA SER A 387 12.90 13.14 16.75
C SER A 387 12.43 13.73 18.08
N GLY A 388 13.40 13.98 18.95
CA GLY A 388 13.21 14.86 20.11
C GLY A 388 13.00 16.31 19.70
N VAL A 389 12.52 17.10 20.65
CA VAL A 389 12.35 18.56 20.48
C VAL A 389 13.54 19.24 21.14
N GLN A 390 14.17 20.17 20.42
CA GLN A 390 15.28 20.98 20.93
C GLN A 390 14.95 22.48 20.86
N GLU A 391 15.48 23.27 21.79
CA GLU A 391 15.41 24.72 21.73
C GLU A 391 16.30 25.23 20.57
N VAL A 392 15.79 26.19 19.80
CA VAL A 392 16.55 26.86 18.73
C VAL A 392 17.39 27.96 19.35
N GLU A 393 18.69 27.70 19.51
CA GLU A 393 19.57 28.58 20.27
C GLU A 393 19.65 30.01 19.70
N GLY A 394 19.30 30.98 20.54
CA GLY A 394 19.39 32.40 20.24
C GLY A 394 18.36 32.91 19.21
N ALA A 395 17.26 32.17 19.03
CA ALA A 395 16.09 32.62 18.30
C ALA A 395 15.25 33.63 19.08
N ASN A 396 14.73 34.64 18.39
CA ASN A 396 13.84 35.64 18.99
C ASN A 396 12.37 35.24 18.77
N ALA A 397 11.76 34.59 19.77
CA ALA A 397 10.37 34.10 19.70
C ALA A 397 9.33 35.16 19.30
N LYS A 398 9.53 36.44 19.67
CA LYS A 398 8.60 37.53 19.35
C LYS A 398 8.56 37.83 17.86
N SER A 399 9.70 37.78 17.19
CA SER A 399 9.82 38.03 15.73
C SER A 399 9.94 36.77 14.90
N PHE A 400 9.98 35.58 15.51
CA PHE A 400 10.18 34.33 14.80
C PHE A 400 8.98 33.98 13.94
N GLU A 401 9.23 33.72 12.67
CA GLU A 401 8.25 33.28 11.68
C GLU A 401 8.82 32.19 10.78
N VAL A 402 7.96 31.25 10.41
CA VAL A 402 8.24 30.25 9.37
C VAL A 402 7.88 30.87 8.03
N ILE A 403 8.80 30.77 7.07
CA ILE A 403 8.69 31.37 5.74
C ILE A 403 8.69 30.29 4.66
N ASP A 404 8.29 30.64 3.44
CA ASP A 404 8.59 29.80 2.29
C ASP A 404 10.11 29.62 2.15
N TYR A 405 10.52 28.49 1.56
CA TYR A 405 11.95 28.16 1.49
C TYR A 405 12.69 29.22 0.66
N ASP A 406 13.59 29.96 1.32
CA ASP A 406 14.48 30.93 0.68
C ASP A 406 15.65 30.17 0.07
N VAL A 407 15.67 30.06 -1.26
CA VAL A 407 16.69 29.32 -2.01
C VAL A 407 18.07 29.98 -1.91
N GLU A 408 18.13 31.31 -1.80
CA GLU A 408 19.41 32.03 -1.73
C GLU A 408 20.08 31.84 -0.36
N ARG A 409 19.26 31.78 0.69
CA ARG A 409 19.72 31.65 2.07
C ARG A 409 19.64 30.24 2.63
N GLU A 410 19.13 29.29 1.85
CA GLU A 410 18.88 27.91 2.28
C GLU A 410 18.13 27.84 3.62
N ALA A 411 17.06 28.62 3.77
CA ALA A 411 16.38 28.80 5.05
C ALA A 411 14.86 28.68 4.94
N GLU A 412 14.23 28.15 5.99
CA GLU A 412 12.77 27.99 6.07
C GLU A 412 12.13 28.70 7.26
N ALA A 413 12.92 29.36 8.09
CA ALA A 413 12.44 30.24 9.13
C ALA A 413 13.39 31.43 9.34
N ARG A 414 12.89 32.51 9.92
CA ARG A 414 13.69 33.68 10.28
C ARG A 414 13.18 34.37 11.52
N ASP A 415 14.04 35.19 12.11
CA ASP A 415 13.67 36.25 13.03
C ASP A 415 14.31 37.57 12.58
N ASN A 416 14.18 38.64 13.37
CA ASN A 416 14.75 39.94 13.01
C ASN A 416 16.29 39.95 12.88
N ASN A 417 16.97 38.93 13.39
CA ASN A 417 18.42 38.86 13.50
C ASN A 417 19.05 37.77 12.62
N HIS A 418 18.37 36.63 12.42
CA HIS A 418 18.95 35.45 11.76
C HIS A 418 17.94 34.70 10.88
N TYR A 419 18.48 33.88 9.98
CA TYR A 419 17.77 32.86 9.21
C TYR A 419 18.10 31.47 9.76
N TYR A 420 17.17 30.52 9.63
CA TYR A 420 17.26 29.19 10.22
C TYR A 420 16.95 28.09 9.21
N HIS A 421 17.74 27.03 9.30
CA HIS A 421 17.57 25.77 8.57
C HIS A 421 17.66 24.60 9.53
N ASN A 422 16.64 23.74 9.54
CA ASN A 422 16.51 22.57 10.40
C ASN A 422 16.80 22.85 11.89
N GLY A 423 16.30 23.97 12.41
CA GLY A 423 16.48 24.37 13.80
C GLY A 423 17.85 24.94 14.14
N ALA A 424 18.72 25.13 13.14
CA ALA A 424 20.04 25.74 13.31
C ALA A 424 20.12 27.09 12.58
N LYS A 425 20.95 28.02 13.09
CA LYS A 425 21.22 29.30 12.42
C LYS A 425 21.99 29.06 11.12
N VAL A 426 21.55 29.69 10.04
CA VAL A 426 22.31 29.74 8.78
C VAL A 426 23.41 30.80 8.91
N ALA A 427 24.62 30.47 8.47
CA ALA A 427 25.71 31.42 8.40
C ALA A 427 25.39 32.50 7.35
N SER A 428 25.58 33.77 7.71
CA SER A 428 25.46 34.87 6.75
C SER A 428 26.46 34.66 5.61
N GLN A 429 25.98 34.52 4.37
CA GLN A 429 26.84 34.70 3.20
C GLN A 429 27.12 36.20 3.09
N GLU A 430 28.40 36.59 3.23
CA GLU A 430 28.88 37.96 3.00
C GLU A 430 28.79 38.35 1.52
#